data_AF-A0A6L7XDD3-F1
#
_entry.id   AF-A0A6L7XDD3-F1
#
_cell.length_a   1.000
_cell.length_b   1.000
_cell.length_c   1.000
_cell.angle_alpha   90.00
_cell.angle_beta   90.00
_cell.angle_gamma   90.00
#
_symmetry.space_group_name_H-M   'P 1'
#
loop_
_entity.id
_entity.type
_entity.pdbx_description
1 polymer ?
#
loop_
_entity_poly.entity_id
_entity_poly.type
_entity_poly.pdbx_seq_one_letter_code
_entity_poly.pdbx_strand_id
1 'polypeptide(L)' 'MVVDVPQEAVDALHGVVAAMPGGGESRPGQFEMCEAVASALDQDRHLVVAAGTGTGKSMAYLAPLAAGGK' A
#
# COMPACT_ATOMS: atom_id res chain seq x y z
N MET A 1 -13.16 11.69 11.56
CA MET A 1 -13.50 11.13 10.24
C MET A 1 -12.80 9.78 10.19
N VAL A 2 -13.54 8.70 10.41
CA VAL A 2 -12.98 7.34 10.29
C VAL A 2 -12.90 7.10 8.78
N VAL A 3 -11.70 7.09 8.23
CA VAL A 3 -11.46 6.62 6.86
C VAL A 3 -11.49 5.10 6.96
N ASP A 4 -12.48 4.46 6.31
CA ASP A 4 -12.41 3.02 6.09
C ASP A 4 -11.16 2.76 5.24
N VAL A 5 -10.18 2.09 5.85
CA VAL A 5 -8.99 1.65 5.15
C VAL A 5 -9.41 0.46 4.28
N PRO A 6 -9.12 0.48 2.96
CA PRO A 6 -9.39 -0.68 2.11
C PRO A 6 -8.51 -1.85 2.55
N GLN A 7 -9.05 -2.71 3.42
CA GLN A 7 -8.28 -3.76 4.08
C GLN A 7 -7.68 -4.75 3.09
N GLU A 8 -8.36 -4.95 1.95
CA GLU A 8 -7.88 -5.79 0.84
C GLU A 8 -6.54 -5.33 0.28
N ALA A 9 -6.28 -4.02 0.22
CA ALA A 9 -4.99 -3.47 -0.24
C ALA A 9 -3.86 -3.76 0.76
N VAL A 10 -4.16 -3.66 2.06
CA VAL A 10 -3.23 -3.93 3.15
C VAL A 10 -2.89 -5.42 3.19
N ASP A 11 -3.90 -6.28 3.05
CA ASP A 11 -3.75 -7.73 2.98
C ASP A 11 -2.95 -8.15 1.75
N ALA A 12 -3.21 -7.53 0.58
CA ALA A 12 -2.44 -7.76 -0.63
C ALA A 12 -0.96 -7.40 -0.42
N LEU A 13 -0.67 -6.27 0.21
CA LEU A 13 0.71 -5.86 0.52
C LEU A 13 1.38 -6.84 1.49
N HIS A 14 0.69 -7.27 2.55
CA HIS A 14 1.17 -8.31 3.45
C HIS A 14 1.51 -9.59 2.68
N GLY A 15 0.62 -10.03 1.79
CA GLY A 15 0.82 -11.21 0.96
C GLY A 15 2.07 -11.12 0.09
N VAL A 16 2.30 -9.98 -0.57
CA VAL A 16 3.50 -9.85 -1.41
C VAL A 16 4.78 -9.81 -0.58
N VAL A 17 4.78 -9.07 0.53
CA VAL A 17 5.96 -9.01 1.42
C VAL A 17 6.32 -10.40 1.92
N ALA A 18 5.33 -11.19 2.34
CA ALA A 18 5.52 -12.57 2.78
C ALA A 18 6.04 -13.50 1.66
N ALA A 19 5.61 -13.28 0.41
CA ALA A 19 5.99 -14.10 -0.74
C ALA A 19 7.40 -13.80 -1.31
N MET A 20 8.06 -12.72 -0.87
CA MET A 20 9.40 -12.39 -1.33
C MET A 20 10.43 -13.47 -0.94
N PRO A 21 11.45 -13.74 -1.77
CA PRO A 21 12.52 -14.68 -1.43
C PRO A 21 13.18 -14.32 -0.09
N GLY A 22 13.09 -15.23 0.89
CA GLY A 22 13.63 -15.02 2.23
C GLY A 22 12.70 -14.30 3.22
N GLY A 23 11.45 -14.02 2.84
CA GLY A 23 10.49 -13.26 3.67
C GLY A 23 10.83 -11.78 3.66
N GLY A 24 10.15 -11.02 2.80
CA GLY A 24 10.39 -9.59 2.65
C GLY A 24 10.18 -8.83 3.96
N GLU A 25 10.79 -7.65 4.06
CA GLU A 25 10.69 -6.85 5.27
C GLU A 25 9.38 -6.06 5.32
N SER A 26 8.63 -6.20 6.41
CA SER A 26 7.47 -5.37 6.70
C SER A 26 7.91 -4.03 7.27
N ARG A 27 7.81 -2.96 6.48
CA ARG A 27 8.21 -1.59 6.88
C ARG A 27 6.97 -0.72 7.13
N PRO A 28 6.85 -0.02 8.27
CA PRO A 28 5.66 0.79 8.57
C PRO A 28 5.26 1.77 7.44
N GLY A 29 6.24 2.49 6.87
CA GLY A 29 5.98 3.46 5.80
C GLY A 29 5.40 2.86 4.51
N GLN A 30 5.58 1.55 4.26
CA GLN A 30 4.99 0.91 3.09
C GLN A 30 3.48 0.68 3.28
N PHE A 31 3.05 0.39 4.51
CA PHE A 31 1.65 0.21 4.87
C PHE A 31 0.96 1.57 4.93
N GLU A 32 1.57 2.57 5.58
CA GLU A 32 1.05 3.95 5.58
C GLU A 32 0.86 4.49 4.15
N MET A 33 1.83 4.24 3.25
CA MET A 33 1.69 4.62 1.84
C MET A 33 0.59 3.84 1.13
N CYS A 34 0.46 2.53 1.38
CA CYS A 34 -0.58 1.69 0.80
C CYS A 34 -1.98 2.18 1.19
N GLU A 35 -2.21 2.42 2.49
CA GLU A 35 -3.47 2.94 3.01
C GLU A 35 -3.82 4.30 2.41
N ALA A 36 -2.83 5.21 2.34
CA ALA A 36 -3.02 6.53 1.77
C ALA A 36 -3.37 6.45 0.28
N VAL A 37 -2.68 5.61 -0.50
CA VAL A 37 -2.97 5.40 -1.93
C VAL A 37 -4.34 4.78 -2.13
N ALA A 38 -4.69 3.75 -1.36
CA ALA A 38 -5.98 3.08 -1.44
C ALA A 38 -7.14 4.05 -1.15
N SER A 39 -7.00 4.87 -0.10
CA SER A 39 -7.99 5.91 0.23
C SER A 39 -8.08 7.01 -0.84
N ALA A 40 -6.97 7.36 -1.49
CA ALA A 40 -6.98 8.36 -2.56
C ALA A 40 -7.68 7.86 -3.82
N LEU A 41 -7.48 6.58 -4.18
CA LEU A 41 -8.16 5.92 -5.29
C LEU A 41 -9.67 5.84 -5.04
N ASP A 42 -10.10 5.36 -3.86
CA ASP A 42 -11.52 5.22 -3.52
C ASP A 42 -12.29 6.57 -3.54
N GLN A 43 -11.57 7.67 -3.30
CA GLN A 43 -12.14 9.01 -3.21
C GLN A 43 -11.92 9.85 -4.48
N ASP A 44 -11.34 9.28 -5.55
CA ASP A 44 -10.97 9.99 -6.78
C ASP A 44 -10.12 11.26 -6.52
N ARG A 45 -9.13 11.18 -5.62
CA ARG A 45 -8.28 12.33 -5.24
C ARG A 45 -6.81 12.12 -5.62
N HIS A 46 -6.12 13.21 -5.90
CA HIS A 46 -4.67 13.20 -6.06
C HIS A 46 -3.96 13.09 -4.71
N LEU A 47 -2.92 12.27 -4.65
CA LEU A 47 -2.05 12.11 -3.49
C LEU A 47 -0.60 12.30 -3.90
N VAL A 48 0.15 13.04 -3.08
CA VAL A 48 1.61 13.15 -3.18
C VAL A 48 2.21 12.47 -1.96
N VAL A 49 3.05 11.46 -2.20
CA VAL A 49 3.76 10.73 -1.14
C VAL A 49 5.26 10.83 -1.38
N ALA A 50 6.00 11.18 -0.33
CA ALA A 50 7.45 11.08 -0.31
C ALA A 50 7.85 9.79 0.43
N ALA A 51 8.66 8.96 -0.20
CA ALA A 51 9.19 7.73 0.39
C ALA A 51 10.69 7.62 0.09
N GLY A 52 11.49 7.28 1.10
CA GLY A 52 12.93 7.05 0.95
C GLY A 52 13.24 5.82 0.07
N THR A 53 14.48 5.71 -0.40
CA THR A 53 14.94 4.51 -1.11
C THR A 53 14.89 3.28 -0.21
N GLY A 54 14.59 2.11 -0.79
CA GLY A 54 14.47 0.85 -0.04
C GLY A 54 13.19 0.70 0.80
N THR A 55 12.32 1.71 0.90
CA THR A 55 11.06 1.66 1.68
C THR A 55 9.99 0.73 1.08
N GLY A 56 10.24 0.12 -0.09
CA GLY A 56 9.22 -0.69 -0.75
C GLY A 56 8.12 0.11 -1.46
N LYS A 57 8.37 1.40 -1.78
CA LYS A 57 7.40 2.32 -2.42
C LYS A 57 6.63 1.72 -3.60
N SER A 58 7.31 0.91 -4.42
CA SER A 58 6.67 0.27 -5.58
C SER A 58 5.60 -0.72 -5.17
N MET A 59 5.86 -1.53 -4.16
CA MET A 59 4.86 -2.48 -3.66
C MET A 59 3.69 -1.74 -3.01
N ALA A 60 3.98 -0.69 -2.25
CA ALA A 60 2.97 0.11 -1.58
C ALA A 60 1.98 0.79 -2.54
N TYR A 61 2.40 1.29 -3.70
CA TYR A 61 1.45 1.87 -4.68
C TYR A 61 0.82 0.84 -5.62
N LEU A 62 1.42 -0.35 -5.79
CA LEU A 62 0.89 -1.40 -6.68
C LEU A 62 -0.13 -2.31 -5.98
N ALA A 63 0.06 -2.63 -4.71
CA ALA A 63 -0.86 -3.47 -3.93
C ALA A 63 -2.33 -3.00 -4.00
N PRO A 64 -2.67 -1.71 -3.77
CA PRO A 64 -4.05 -1.26 -3.86
C PRO A 64 -4.63 -1.36 -5.28
N LEU A 65 -3.82 -1.23 -6.33
CA LEU A 65 -4.25 -1.41 -7.72
C LEU A 65 -4.53 -2.89 -8.04
N ALA A 66 -3.70 -3.79 -7.51
CA ALA A 66 -3.87 -5.24 -7.70
C ALA A 66 -5.06 -5.80 -6.90
N ALA A 67 -5.38 -5.19 -5.75
CA ALA A 67 -6.51 -5.57 -4.91
C ALA A 67 -7.88 -5.14 -5.46
N GLY A 68 -7.92 -4.35 -6.54
CA GLY A 68 -9.18 -3.86 -7.11
C GLY A 68 -9.53 -2.42 -6.75
N GLY A 69 -8.54 -1.61 -6.35
CA GLY A 69 -8.67 -0.16 -6.33
C GLY A 69 -9.17 0.32 -7.70
N LYS A 70 -10.27 1.08 -7.69
CA LYS A 70 -10.90 1.61 -8.90
C LYS A 70 -9.98 2.52 -9.69
#